data_AF-A0A1R1X842-F1
#
_entry.id   AF-A0A1R1X842-F1
#
_cell.length_a   1.000
_cell.length_b   1.000
_cell.length_c   1.000
_cell.angle_alpha   90.00
_cell.angle_beta   90.00
_cell.angle_gamma   90.00
#
_symmetry.space_group_name_H-M   'P 1'
#
loop_
_entity.id
_entity.type
_entity.pdbx_description
1 polymer ?
#
loop_
_entity_poly.entity_id
_entity_poly.type
_entity_poly.pdbx_seq_one_letter_code
_entity_poly.pdbx_strand_id
1 'polypeptide(L)'
;MSSNSIKLISHNEIERIDGLDKLKSLTKLSASYNKFRQIPKFGENENMKEIKINNNKITFVHESLSNLVNLQVLDLGNNLITNFSQIEPLYKLKKLTNLNLKGNPIANDPEYKKTILENIPELRILDGERFDPKFLSRKEKRKVIDEIKDREEKEKKLGLKPGALKPPHLKKKRKINNMKNQLKNKAESLKKKQKD
;
A
#
# COMPACT_ATOMS: atom_id res chain seq x y z
N MET A 1 -32.06 -4.38 -15.50
CA MET A 1 -31.29 -3.81 -14.37
C MET A 1 -30.27 -4.83 -13.93
N SER A 2 -28.97 -4.55 -14.10
CA SER A 2 -27.90 -5.46 -13.66
C SER A 2 -27.93 -5.52 -12.13
N SER A 3 -28.43 -6.63 -11.59
CA SER A 3 -28.44 -6.86 -10.16
C SER A 3 -26.99 -7.09 -9.73
N ASN A 4 -26.35 -6.06 -9.16
CA ASN A 4 -25.04 -6.19 -8.54
C ASN A 4 -25.18 -7.25 -7.43
N SER A 5 -24.74 -8.48 -7.70
CA SER A 5 -24.82 -9.52 -6.68
C SER A 5 -23.67 -9.31 -5.68
N ILE A 6 -24.07 -9.24 -4.40
CA ILE A 6 -23.20 -9.16 -3.24
C ILE A 6 -23.43 -10.44 -2.45
N LYS A 7 -22.36 -11.14 -2.09
CA LYS A 7 -22.46 -12.33 -1.23
C LYS A 7 -21.81 -12.04 0.11
N LEU A 8 -22.60 -12.18 1.18
CA LEU A 8 -22.16 -12.02 2.57
C LEU A 8 -22.27 -13.36 3.29
N ILE A 9 -21.14 -13.85 3.78
CA ILE A 9 -21.00 -15.14 4.48
C ILE A 9 -20.00 -15.02 5.65
N SER A 10 -19.81 -13.81 6.15
CA SER A 10 -18.88 -13.52 7.25
C SER A 10 -19.37 -14.11 8.58
N HIS A 11 -18.45 -14.28 9.54
CA HIS A 11 -18.74 -14.78 10.90
C HIS A 11 -19.33 -16.19 10.94
N ASN A 12 -18.72 -17.10 10.19
CA ASN A 12 -19.05 -18.52 10.21
C ASN A 12 -17.78 -19.34 10.47
N GLU A 13 -17.88 -20.66 10.37
CA GLU A 13 -16.74 -21.57 10.48
C GLU A 13 -16.33 -22.17 9.13
N ILE A 14 -16.56 -21.44 8.04
CA ILE A 14 -16.37 -21.96 6.69
C ILE A 14 -14.87 -22.09 6.40
N GLU A 15 -14.46 -23.30 6.01
CA GLU A 15 -13.07 -23.58 5.63
C GLU A 15 -12.84 -23.49 4.11
N ARG A 16 -13.90 -23.73 3.33
CA ARG A 16 -13.86 -23.75 1.86
C ARG A 16 -15.20 -23.38 1.26
N ILE A 17 -15.16 -22.72 0.11
CA ILE A 17 -16.34 -22.50 -0.75
C ILE A 17 -15.98 -22.96 -2.14
N ASP A 18 -16.84 -23.78 -2.72
CA ASP A 18 -16.79 -24.19 -4.12
C ASP A 18 -17.91 -23.52 -4.93
N GLY A 19 -17.76 -23.48 -6.25
CA GLY A 19 -18.79 -22.97 -7.16
C GLY A 19 -18.85 -21.46 -7.32
N LEU A 20 -17.92 -20.68 -6.75
CA LEU A 20 -17.85 -19.23 -6.98
C LEU A 20 -17.50 -18.87 -8.43
N ASP A 21 -16.82 -19.76 -9.14
CA ASP A 21 -16.53 -19.71 -10.58
C ASP A 21 -17.80 -19.65 -11.44
N LYS A 22 -18.93 -20.17 -10.94
CA LYS A 22 -20.22 -20.12 -11.64
C LYS A 22 -20.95 -18.78 -11.44
N LEU A 23 -20.56 -17.98 -10.46
CA LEU A 23 -21.22 -16.72 -10.10
C LEU A 23 -20.65 -15.54 -10.88
N LYS A 24 -20.77 -15.55 -12.21
CA LYS A 24 -20.18 -14.54 -13.11
C LYS A 24 -20.71 -13.11 -12.90
N SER A 25 -21.87 -12.94 -12.26
CA SER A 25 -22.44 -11.62 -11.93
C SER A 25 -21.95 -11.06 -10.60
N LEU A 26 -21.19 -11.85 -9.82
CA LEU A 26 -20.76 -11.46 -8.48
C LEU A 26 -19.75 -10.32 -8.56
N THR A 27 -20.12 -9.19 -7.97
CA THR A 27 -19.28 -7.98 -7.95
C THR A 27 -18.56 -7.79 -6.63
N LYS A 28 -19.11 -8.33 -5.54
CA LYS A 28 -18.56 -8.20 -4.19
C LYS A 28 -18.70 -9.49 -3.39
N LEU A 29 -17.64 -9.86 -2.68
CA LEU A 29 -17.65 -10.94 -1.69
C LEU A 29 -17.21 -10.41 -0.33
N SER A 30 -17.98 -10.69 0.72
CA SER A 30 -17.55 -10.55 2.10
C SER A 30 -17.64 -11.91 2.81
N ALA A 31 -16.48 -12.41 3.21
CA ALA A 31 -16.28 -13.71 3.83
C ALA A 31 -15.32 -13.63 5.03
N SER A 32 -15.32 -12.48 5.70
CA SER A 32 -14.47 -12.17 6.85
C SER A 32 -14.84 -13.03 8.06
N TYR A 33 -13.91 -13.27 9.00
CA TYR A 33 -14.15 -14.07 10.20
C TYR A 33 -14.67 -15.47 9.86
N ASN A 34 -13.82 -16.24 9.18
CA ASN A 34 -14.06 -17.64 8.83
C ASN A 34 -12.77 -18.45 9.10
N LYS A 35 -12.67 -19.67 8.54
CA LYS A 35 -11.51 -20.56 8.70
C LYS A 35 -10.81 -20.85 7.37
N PHE A 36 -10.93 -19.97 6.36
CA PHE A 36 -10.31 -20.15 5.04
C PHE A 36 -8.79 -20.26 5.16
N ARG A 37 -8.21 -21.32 4.60
CA ARG A 37 -6.74 -21.51 4.51
C ARG A 37 -6.12 -21.02 3.22
N GLN A 38 -6.96 -20.81 2.21
CA GLN A 38 -6.59 -20.28 0.90
C GLN A 38 -7.71 -19.39 0.40
N ILE A 39 -7.38 -18.45 -0.47
CA ILE A 39 -8.40 -17.66 -1.14
C ILE A 39 -9.28 -18.56 -2.04
N PRO A 40 -10.62 -18.39 -2.07
CA PRO A 40 -11.48 -19.16 -2.96
C PRO A 40 -11.12 -18.99 -4.44
N LYS A 41 -11.42 -20.00 -5.25
CA LYS A 41 -11.27 -19.92 -6.71
C LYS A 41 -12.48 -19.20 -7.29
N PHE A 42 -12.25 -18.10 -8.00
CA PHE A 42 -13.30 -17.27 -8.61
C PHE A 42 -13.51 -17.53 -10.11
N GLY A 43 -12.69 -18.39 -10.72
CA GLY A 43 -12.73 -18.63 -12.18
C GLY A 43 -12.44 -17.35 -12.98
N GLU A 44 -13.05 -17.25 -14.16
CA GLU A 44 -13.04 -16.05 -15.00
C GLU A 44 -14.22 -15.13 -14.62
N ASN A 45 -14.06 -14.40 -13.51
CA ASN A 45 -15.04 -13.42 -13.07
C ASN A 45 -14.52 -11.99 -13.32
N GLU A 46 -14.89 -11.44 -14.47
CA GLU A 46 -14.54 -10.07 -14.85
C GLU A 46 -15.35 -9.01 -14.08
N ASN A 47 -16.44 -9.36 -13.41
CA ASN A 47 -17.30 -8.39 -12.72
C ASN A 47 -16.89 -8.13 -11.28
N MET A 48 -16.04 -8.97 -10.70
CA MET A 48 -15.59 -8.84 -9.31
C MET A 48 -14.79 -7.55 -9.12
N LYS A 49 -15.21 -6.73 -8.15
CA LYS A 49 -14.59 -5.44 -7.81
C LYS A 49 -14.06 -5.40 -6.38
N GLU A 50 -14.66 -6.15 -5.47
CA GLU A 50 -14.33 -6.09 -4.05
C GLU A 50 -14.36 -7.48 -3.40
N ILE A 51 -13.26 -7.86 -2.76
CA ILE A 51 -13.18 -9.07 -1.94
C ILE A 51 -12.71 -8.68 -0.53
N LYS A 52 -13.50 -9.03 0.47
CA LYS A 52 -13.16 -8.92 1.88
C LYS A 52 -13.13 -10.30 2.52
N ILE A 53 -11.96 -10.73 2.95
CA ILE A 53 -11.73 -12.06 3.55
C ILE A 53 -10.76 -12.00 4.73
N ASN A 54 -10.75 -10.86 5.42
CA ASN A 54 -9.94 -10.62 6.62
C ASN A 54 -10.36 -11.50 7.80
N ASN A 55 -9.46 -11.70 8.77
CA ASN A 55 -9.66 -12.59 9.91
C ASN A 55 -9.97 -14.03 9.46
N ASN A 56 -9.02 -14.62 8.74
CA ASN A 56 -9.06 -16.01 8.29
C ASN A 56 -7.69 -16.65 8.57
N LYS A 57 -7.41 -17.82 7.96
CA LYS A 57 -6.14 -18.55 8.10
C LYS A 57 -5.40 -18.66 6.76
N ILE A 58 -5.59 -17.70 5.86
CA ILE A 58 -5.07 -17.75 4.49
C ILE A 58 -3.55 -17.67 4.52
N THR A 59 -2.89 -18.65 3.92
CA THR A 59 -1.43 -18.67 3.80
C THR A 59 -0.94 -18.28 2.41
N PHE A 60 -1.77 -18.40 1.37
CA PHE A 60 -1.40 -18.01 0.01
C PHE A 60 -2.60 -17.59 -0.85
N VAL A 61 -2.31 -16.81 -1.88
CA VAL A 61 -3.21 -16.39 -2.93
C VAL A 61 -3.00 -17.30 -4.14
N HIS A 62 -4.06 -17.97 -4.59
CA HIS A 62 -4.00 -18.86 -5.76
C HIS A 62 -3.93 -18.06 -7.07
N GLU A 63 -3.23 -18.58 -8.08
CA GLU A 63 -3.00 -17.92 -9.38
C GLU A 63 -4.29 -17.45 -10.04
N SER A 64 -5.39 -18.20 -9.92
CA SER A 64 -6.69 -17.82 -10.49
C SER A 64 -7.22 -16.46 -10.05
N LEU A 65 -6.70 -15.86 -8.97
CA LEU A 65 -7.07 -14.51 -8.58
C LEU A 65 -6.65 -13.48 -9.64
N SER A 66 -5.57 -13.73 -10.39
CA SER A 66 -5.08 -12.84 -11.44
C SER A 66 -6.08 -12.63 -12.59
N ASN A 67 -7.06 -13.54 -12.74
CA ASN A 67 -8.16 -13.42 -13.70
C ASN A 67 -9.19 -12.34 -13.35
N LEU A 68 -9.17 -11.82 -12.11
CA LEU A 68 -10.11 -10.80 -11.65
C LEU A 68 -9.65 -9.41 -12.11
N VAL A 69 -9.64 -9.20 -13.42
CA VAL A 69 -9.05 -8.01 -14.08
C VAL A 69 -9.67 -6.67 -13.64
N ASN A 70 -10.87 -6.69 -13.05
CA ASN A 70 -11.57 -5.51 -12.52
C ASN A 70 -11.56 -5.41 -10.99
N LEU A 71 -10.80 -6.26 -10.29
CA LEU A 71 -10.70 -6.20 -8.83
C LEU A 71 -10.00 -4.91 -8.41
N GLN A 72 -10.65 -4.15 -7.54
CA GLN A 72 -10.19 -2.84 -7.06
C GLN A 72 -9.80 -2.86 -5.60
N VAL A 73 -10.52 -3.64 -4.80
CA VAL A 73 -10.37 -3.71 -3.35
C VAL A 73 -10.19 -5.15 -2.92
N LEU A 74 -9.07 -5.43 -2.23
CA LEU A 74 -8.79 -6.72 -1.62
C LEU A 74 -8.38 -6.54 -0.17
N ASP A 75 -9.17 -7.11 0.74
CA ASP A 75 -8.88 -7.13 2.16
C ASP A 75 -8.52 -8.55 2.62
N LEU A 76 -7.23 -8.75 2.88
CA LEU A 76 -6.61 -9.97 3.40
C LEU A 76 -6.06 -9.74 4.82
N GLY A 77 -6.48 -8.69 5.53
CA GLY A 77 -5.96 -8.39 6.87
C GLY A 77 -6.17 -9.54 7.86
N ASN A 78 -5.28 -9.66 8.85
CA ASN A 78 -5.31 -10.72 9.87
C ASN A 78 -5.45 -12.13 9.26
N ASN A 79 -4.47 -12.52 8.46
CA ASN A 79 -4.31 -13.85 7.90
C ASN A 79 -2.88 -14.37 8.20
N LEU A 80 -2.43 -15.42 7.53
CA LEU A 80 -1.17 -16.11 7.79
C LEU A 80 -0.21 -16.05 6.58
N ILE A 81 -0.24 -14.96 5.80
CA ILE A 81 0.67 -14.74 4.66
C ILE A 81 2.03 -14.32 5.20
N THR A 82 3.07 -15.08 4.86
CA THR A 82 4.42 -14.95 5.43
C THR A 82 5.45 -14.31 4.50
N ASN A 83 5.27 -14.42 3.18
CA ASN A 83 6.29 -13.98 2.22
C ASN A 83 5.67 -13.52 0.89
N PHE A 84 6.49 -12.89 0.05
CA PHE A 84 6.04 -12.28 -1.21
C PHE A 84 5.60 -13.27 -2.28
N SER A 85 6.14 -14.49 -2.33
CA SER A 85 5.73 -15.49 -3.33
C SER A 85 4.30 -15.96 -3.10
N GLN A 86 3.81 -15.93 -1.86
CA GLN A 86 2.41 -16.26 -1.52
C GLN A 86 1.39 -15.23 -2.03
N ILE A 87 1.83 -14.07 -2.52
CA ILE A 87 0.96 -13.00 -3.04
C ILE A 87 1.31 -12.58 -4.47
N GLU A 88 2.20 -13.29 -5.15
CA GLU A 88 2.63 -12.97 -6.50
C GLU A 88 1.47 -12.75 -7.51
N PRO A 89 0.35 -13.50 -7.46
CA PRO A 89 -0.78 -13.26 -8.37
C PRO A 89 -1.38 -11.86 -8.24
N LEU A 90 -1.19 -11.16 -7.11
CA LEU A 90 -1.68 -9.79 -6.93
C LEU A 90 -1.01 -8.79 -7.88
N TYR A 91 0.24 -9.05 -8.30
CA TYR A 91 1.01 -8.15 -9.17
C TYR A 91 0.44 -8.04 -10.59
N LYS A 92 -0.40 -9.01 -10.97
CA LYS A 92 -1.10 -9.05 -12.26
C LYS A 92 -2.38 -8.21 -12.26
N LEU A 93 -2.90 -7.82 -11.08
CA LEU A 93 -4.15 -7.08 -10.94
C LEU A 93 -3.98 -5.59 -11.23
N LYS A 94 -4.12 -5.21 -12.51
CA LYS A 94 -3.89 -3.83 -12.98
C LYS A 94 -4.91 -2.79 -12.49
N LYS A 95 -6.00 -3.20 -11.85
CA LYS A 95 -7.01 -2.29 -11.28
C LYS A 95 -7.03 -2.28 -9.76
N LEU A 96 -6.14 -3.03 -9.10
CA LEU A 96 -6.08 -3.09 -7.66
C LEU A 96 -5.54 -1.76 -7.10
N THR A 97 -6.40 -1.03 -6.40
CA THR A 97 -6.09 0.30 -5.85
C THR A 97 -6.05 0.32 -4.33
N ASN A 98 -6.72 -0.65 -3.68
CA ASN A 98 -6.77 -0.77 -2.24
C ASN A 98 -6.47 -2.21 -1.81
N LEU A 99 -5.39 -2.38 -1.05
CA LEU A 99 -4.92 -3.66 -0.55
C LEU A 99 -4.71 -3.55 0.96
N ASN A 100 -5.23 -4.52 1.71
CA ASN A 100 -4.94 -4.65 3.13
C ASN A 100 -4.33 -6.03 3.40
N LEU A 101 -3.10 -6.05 3.90
CA LEU A 101 -2.39 -7.23 4.40
C LEU A 101 -1.97 -7.05 5.86
N LYS A 102 -2.37 -5.95 6.52
CA LYS A 102 -2.11 -5.70 7.93
C LYS A 102 -2.46 -6.90 8.79
N GLY A 103 -1.59 -7.24 9.75
CA GLY A 103 -1.78 -8.38 10.64
C GLY A 103 -1.43 -9.74 10.01
N ASN A 104 -0.85 -9.77 8.82
CA ASN A 104 -0.12 -10.93 8.30
C ASN A 104 1.37 -10.82 8.65
N PRO A 105 2.09 -11.95 8.84
CA PRO A 105 3.53 -11.91 9.11
C PRO A 105 4.37 -11.17 8.05
N ILE A 106 3.98 -11.22 6.76
CA ILE A 106 4.64 -10.48 5.67
C ILE A 106 4.70 -8.97 5.92
N ALA A 107 3.73 -8.41 6.66
CA ALA A 107 3.69 -6.97 6.93
C ALA A 107 4.81 -6.49 7.88
N ASN A 108 5.51 -7.41 8.54
CA ASN A 108 6.67 -7.12 9.39
C ASN A 108 7.99 -7.13 8.63
N ASP A 109 7.99 -7.50 7.34
CA ASP A 109 9.21 -7.48 6.53
C ASP A 109 9.71 -6.04 6.31
N PRO A 110 11.02 -5.73 6.49
CA PRO A 110 11.55 -4.38 6.31
C PRO A 110 11.32 -3.79 4.92
N GLU A 111 11.30 -4.63 3.88
CA GLU A 111 11.08 -4.21 2.50
C GLU A 111 9.59 -4.27 2.12
N TYR A 112 8.71 -4.76 2.99
CA TYR A 112 7.27 -4.95 2.76
C TYR A 112 6.63 -3.83 1.95
N LYS A 113 6.67 -2.60 2.47
CA LYS A 113 6.02 -1.46 1.82
C LYS A 113 6.64 -1.15 0.47
N LYS A 114 7.96 -1.20 0.36
CA LYS A 114 8.66 -0.88 -0.89
C LYS A 114 8.35 -1.93 -1.96
N THR A 115 8.49 -3.21 -1.64
CA THR A 115 8.24 -4.32 -2.57
C THR A 115 6.80 -4.33 -3.07
N ILE A 116 5.80 -4.11 -2.20
CA ILE A 116 4.40 -4.02 -2.61
C ILE A 116 4.17 -2.87 -3.60
N LEU A 117 4.74 -1.70 -3.32
CA LEU A 117 4.55 -0.52 -4.17
C LEU A 117 5.30 -0.61 -5.51
N GLU A 118 6.45 -1.28 -5.55
CA GLU A 118 7.19 -1.55 -6.78
C GLU A 118 6.44 -2.53 -7.70
N ASN A 119 5.79 -3.55 -7.13
CA ASN A 119 5.10 -4.59 -7.90
C ASN A 119 3.63 -4.28 -8.20
N ILE A 120 2.99 -3.38 -7.46
CA ILE A 120 1.59 -2.96 -7.66
C ILE A 120 1.53 -1.43 -7.84
N PRO A 121 1.96 -0.90 -9.01
CA PRO A 121 2.08 0.55 -9.23
C PRO A 121 0.73 1.29 -9.22
N GLU A 122 -0.37 0.58 -9.43
CA GLU A 122 -1.73 1.14 -9.39
C GLU A 122 -2.30 1.26 -7.98
N LEU A 123 -1.59 0.74 -6.97
CA LEU A 123 -2.02 0.83 -5.59
C LEU A 123 -2.04 2.29 -5.12
N ARG A 124 -3.04 2.64 -4.31
CA ARG A 124 -3.27 3.99 -3.76
C ARG A 124 -3.42 3.97 -2.25
N ILE A 125 -3.89 2.83 -1.72
CA ILE A 125 -4.11 2.60 -0.31
C ILE A 125 -3.53 1.22 0.03
N LEU A 126 -2.69 1.18 1.07
CA LEU A 126 -2.06 -0.02 1.61
C LEU A 126 -2.29 -0.01 3.12
N ASP A 127 -2.92 -1.05 3.66
CA ASP A 127 -3.15 -1.21 5.10
C ASP A 127 -3.91 -0.02 5.74
N GLY A 128 -4.78 0.62 4.95
CA GLY A 128 -5.53 1.81 5.35
C GLY A 128 -4.75 3.12 5.21
N GLU A 129 -3.46 3.08 4.90
CA GLU A 129 -2.67 4.27 4.60
C GLU A 129 -2.80 4.68 3.13
N ARG A 130 -3.29 5.89 2.91
CA ARG A 130 -3.38 6.49 1.58
C ARG A 130 -2.06 7.17 1.19
N PHE A 131 -1.53 6.83 0.02
CA PHE A 131 -0.26 7.36 -0.49
C PHE A 131 -0.32 7.76 -1.96
N ASP A 132 -1.51 7.96 -2.54
CA ASP A 132 -1.59 8.36 -3.95
C ASP A 132 -0.78 9.65 -4.23
N PRO A 133 -0.11 9.76 -5.40
CA PRO A 133 0.79 10.88 -5.68
C PRO A 133 0.13 12.26 -5.54
N LYS A 134 -1.16 12.36 -5.89
CA LYS A 134 -1.94 13.60 -5.78
C LYS A 134 -2.20 13.96 -4.32
N PHE A 135 -2.45 12.97 -3.46
CA PHE A 135 -2.58 13.13 -2.02
C PHE A 135 -1.24 13.49 -1.36
N LEU A 136 -0.15 12.77 -1.69
CA LEU A 136 1.18 13.07 -1.15
C LEU A 136 1.63 14.49 -1.50
N SER A 137 1.50 14.89 -2.77
CA SER A 137 1.86 16.25 -3.20
C SER A 137 1.02 17.34 -2.51
N ARG A 138 -0.28 17.10 -2.29
CA ARG A 138 -1.13 18.03 -1.52
C ARG A 138 -0.71 18.09 -0.05
N LYS A 139 -0.41 16.95 0.57
CA LYS A 139 0.05 16.86 1.97
C LYS A 139 1.39 17.59 2.17
N GLU A 140 2.31 17.45 1.23
CA GLU A 140 3.60 18.16 1.23
C GLU A 140 3.42 19.68 1.08
N LYS A 141 2.60 20.12 0.12
CA LYS A 141 2.27 21.56 -0.04
C LYS A 141 1.67 22.14 1.23
N ARG A 142 0.77 21.40 1.89
CA ARG A 142 0.15 21.86 3.14
C ARG A 142 1.16 22.00 4.27
N LYS A 143 2.05 21.02 4.44
CA LYS A 143 3.15 21.11 5.42
C LYS A 143 4.02 22.34 5.22
N VAL A 144 4.34 22.68 3.97
CA VAL A 144 5.14 23.90 3.66
C VAL A 144 4.38 25.17 4.07
N ILE A 145 3.07 25.23 3.82
CA ILE A 145 2.23 26.36 4.22
C ILE A 145 2.18 26.49 5.75
N ASP A 146 1.96 25.38 6.46
CA ASP A 146 1.90 25.39 7.93
C ASP A 146 3.27 25.79 8.53
N GLU A 147 4.39 25.29 7.98
CA GLU A 147 5.76 25.72 8.36
C GLU A 147 6.00 27.23 8.13
N ILE A 148 5.41 27.82 7.10
CA ILE A 148 5.51 29.27 6.83
C ILE A 148 4.72 30.05 7.89
N LYS A 149 3.49 29.63 8.20
CA LYS A 149 2.64 30.28 9.21
C LYS A 149 3.29 30.25 10.59
N ASP A 150 3.79 29.09 11.02
CA ASP A 150 4.48 28.94 12.30
C ASP A 150 5.71 29.86 12.40
N ARG A 151 6.43 30.02 11.28
CA ARG A 151 7.59 30.91 11.20
C ARG A 151 7.18 32.37 11.32
N GLU A 152 6.15 32.80 10.58
CA GLU A 152 5.65 34.19 10.61
C GLU A 152 5.12 34.55 12.00
N GLU A 153 4.42 33.62 12.67
CA GLU A 153 3.98 33.81 14.05
C GLU A 153 5.17 33.97 15.00
N LYS A 154 6.23 33.17 14.82
CA LYS A 154 7.45 33.27 15.62
C LYS A 154 8.22 34.57 15.38
N GLU A 155 8.31 35.03 14.13
CA GLU A 155 8.92 36.32 13.77
C GLU A 155 8.16 37.47 14.44
N LYS A 156 6.83 37.45 14.38
CA LYS A 156 5.96 38.43 15.03
C LYS A 156 6.14 38.45 16.55
N LYS A 157 6.19 37.28 17.20
CA LYS A 157 6.45 37.15 18.65
C LYS A 157 7.81 37.71 19.07
N LEU A 158 8.81 37.62 18.20
CA LEU A 158 10.17 38.10 18.46
C LEU A 158 10.41 39.55 17.99
N GLY A 159 9.38 40.23 17.45
CA GLY A 159 9.52 41.59 16.90
C GLY A 159 10.43 41.67 15.67
N LEU A 160 10.62 40.55 14.97
CA LEU A 160 11.46 40.48 13.78
C LEU A 160 10.68 40.89 12.52
N LYS A 161 11.39 41.42 11.52
CA LYS A 161 10.80 41.73 10.21
C LYS A 161 10.36 40.42 9.52
N PRO A 162 9.26 40.44 8.71
CA PRO A 162 8.84 39.28 7.94
C PRO A 162 9.98 38.70 7.10
N GLY A 163 10.18 37.39 7.20
CA GLY A 163 11.24 36.66 6.49
C GLY A 163 12.62 36.70 7.14
N ALA A 164 12.78 37.29 8.31
CA ALA A 164 14.05 37.32 9.05
C ALA A 164 14.54 35.92 9.46
N LEU A 165 13.65 34.97 9.74
CA LEU A 165 13.99 33.59 10.02
C LEU A 165 14.08 32.79 8.72
N LYS A 166 15.12 31.96 8.57
CA LYS A 166 15.27 31.10 7.39
C LYS A 166 14.18 30.01 7.36
N PRO A 167 13.53 29.77 6.20
CA PRO A 167 12.51 28.73 6.08
C PRO A 167 13.05 27.33 6.45
N PRO A 168 12.27 26.50 7.18
CA PRO A 168 12.70 25.17 7.59
C PRO A 168 13.04 24.23 6.42
N HIS A 169 12.29 24.29 5.32
CA HIS A 169 12.52 23.46 4.13
C HIS A 169 13.87 23.72 3.44
N LEU A 170 14.39 24.95 3.47
CA LEU A 170 15.74 25.28 2.97
C LEU A 170 16.85 24.66 3.83
N LYS A 171 16.61 24.49 5.13
CA LYS A 171 17.56 23.79 6.04
C LYS A 171 17.65 22.29 5.70
N LYS A 172 16.51 21.63 5.40
CA LYS A 172 16.48 20.22 4.96
C LYS A 172 17.20 20.01 3.62
N LYS A 173 16.95 20.87 2.62
CA LYS A 173 17.61 20.80 1.31
C LYS A 173 19.14 20.91 1.41
N ARG A 174 19.64 21.82 2.25
CA ARG A 174 21.07 21.93 2.58
C ARG A 174 21.62 20.66 3.23
N LYS A 175 20.89 20.08 4.21
CA LYS A 175 21.31 18.86 4.90
C LYS A 175 21.40 17.66 3.95
N ILE A 176 20.43 17.49 3.05
CA ILE A 176 20.44 16.44 2.02
C ILE A 176 21.60 16.62 1.05
N ASN A 177 21.85 17.85 0.57
CA ASN A 177 22.97 18.14 -0.32
C ASN A 177 24.32 17.86 0.34
N ASN A 178 24.48 18.23 1.61
CA ASN A 178 25.69 17.92 2.37
C ASN A 178 25.89 16.40 2.51
N MET A 179 24.83 15.65 2.79
CA MET A 179 24.88 14.19 2.93
C MET A 179 25.21 13.49 1.59
N LYS A 180 24.64 13.97 0.47
CA LYS A 180 24.98 13.49 -0.87
C LYS A 180 26.44 13.75 -1.24
N ASN A 181 26.96 14.94 -0.91
CA ASN A 181 28.37 15.27 -1.14
C ASN A 181 29.30 14.41 -0.29
N GLN A 182 28.95 14.13 0.97
CA GLN A 182 29.71 13.21 1.82
C GLN A 182 29.74 11.78 1.25
N LEU A 183 28.60 11.28 0.77
CA LEU A 183 28.52 9.95 0.14
C LEU A 183 29.33 9.88 -1.16
N LYS A 184 29.30 10.93 -1.98
CA LYS A 184 30.08 11.04 -3.21
C LYS A 184 31.59 11.01 -2.91
N ASN A 185 32.03 11.81 -1.96
CA ASN A 185 33.44 11.85 -1.53
C ASN A 185 33.89 10.51 -0.94
N LYS A 186 33.02 9.83 -0.17
CA LYS A 186 33.31 8.50 0.38
C LYS A 186 33.45 7.46 -0.74
N ALA A 187 32.57 7.48 -1.74
CA ALA A 187 32.65 6.60 -2.90
C ALA A 187 33.92 6.85 -3.75
N GLU A 188 34.32 8.10 -3.94
CA GLU A 188 35.56 8.47 -4.64
C GLU A 188 36.81 8.02 -3.87
N SER A 189 36.80 8.13 -2.54
CA SER A 189 37.90 7.64 -1.69
C SER A 189 38.08 6.12 -1.70
N LEU A 190 36.97 5.37 -1.77
CA LEU A 190 36.98 3.90 -1.85
C LEU A 190 37.49 3.41 -3.22
N LYS A 191 37.15 4.13 -4.29
CA LYS A 191 37.66 3.84 -5.64
C LYS A 191 39.15 4.11 -5.80
N LYS A 192 39.72 5.06 -5.04
CA LYS A 192 41.18 5.26 -5.01
C LYS A 192 41.91 4.14 -4.27
N LYS A 193 41.40 3.70 -3.12
CA LYS A 193 42.00 2.60 -2.33
C LYS A 193 41.96 1.22 -2.98
N GLN A 194 41.21 1.03 -4.06
CA GLN A 194 41.16 -0.23 -4.83
C GLN A 194 42.07 -0.21 -6.07
N LYS A 195 42.78 0.89 -6.30
CA LYS A 195 43.69 1.09 -7.45
C LYS A 195 45.17 1.21 -7.06
N ASP A 196 45.45 1.17 -5.76
CA ASP A 196 46.79 1.07 -5.16
C ASP A 196 46.93 -0.33 -4.57
#